data_AF-W9JGQ2-F1
#
_entry.id   AF-W9JGQ2-F1
#
_cell.length_a   1.000
_cell.length_b   1.000
_cell.length_c   1.000
_cell.angle_alpha   90.00
_cell.angle_beta   90.00
_cell.angle_gamma   90.00
#
_symmetry.space_group_name_H-M   'P 1'
#
loop_
_entity.id
_entity.type
_entity.pdbx_description
1 polymer ?
#
loop_
_entity_poly.entity_id
_entity_poly.type
_entity_poly.pdbx_seq_one_letter_code
_entity_poly.pdbx_strand_id
1 'polypeptide(L)'
;MADFATRRQENIKQNEMLLSELRNPIPKADSQSKPANKSVKRKASSPREPTRQSRRIAEASTKPSYNEDQDHVSVSQTSTRTTKKKRTVYNNVVQSTSLDAESNPQNPKDVKSVIDGWTRWKPEADEPKRDASGAFHFDSNPDFRPNKSPEEIIREGSFGGSYWRPLFSKHLGITIQDDWRELPSSWTAGLNVDEYLISDTYNPEINKYGVACGQSIEEWEAAGWIAHEYDVRGWFQWYCRFWMGRRCSDDERQISRWKKCVGETGRWRRILLKKYVTLGIRTVFADDGREEDDVDVSPVVHQTCHHWAYEVRQDALERFWADGK
;
A
#
# COMPACT_ATOMS: atom_id res chain seq x y z
N MET A 1 -23.11 33.91 -14.97
CA MET A 1 -22.20 32.76 -14.86
C MET A 1 -20.79 33.30 -15.04
N ALA A 2 -20.06 33.48 -13.94
CA ALA A 2 -18.66 33.91 -14.00
C ALA A 2 -17.79 32.65 -14.26
N ASP A 3 -16.96 32.75 -15.30
CA ASP A 3 -16.21 31.66 -15.91
C ASP A 3 -15.24 30.99 -14.92
N PHE A 4 -15.17 29.66 -14.91
CA PHE A 4 -14.32 28.87 -14.01
C PHE A 4 -12.84 29.26 -14.14
N ALA A 5 -12.45 29.72 -15.33
CA ALA A 5 -11.12 30.24 -15.63
C ALA A 5 -10.74 31.47 -14.77
N THR A 6 -11.69 32.37 -14.48
CA THR A 6 -11.41 33.59 -13.69
C THR A 6 -11.17 33.26 -12.21
N ARG A 7 -11.95 32.34 -11.64
CA ARG A 7 -11.74 31.87 -10.25
C ARG A 7 -10.40 31.15 -10.08
N ARG A 8 -9.98 30.37 -11.08
CA ARG A 8 -8.66 29.71 -11.08
C ARG A 8 -7.52 30.73 -11.11
N GLN A 9 -7.64 31.81 -11.90
CA GLN A 9 -6.64 32.87 -11.97
C GLN A 9 -6.55 33.69 -10.68
N GLU A 10 -7.66 33.93 -9.99
CA GLU A 10 -7.68 34.61 -8.69
C GLU A 10 -6.97 33.77 -7.62
N ASN A 11 -7.23 32.46 -7.56
CA ASN A 11 -6.55 31.57 -6.62
C ASN A 11 -5.03 31.48 -6.87
N ILE A 12 -4.60 31.46 -8.13
CA ILE A 12 -3.17 31.47 -8.47
C ILE A 12 -2.52 32.77 -8.00
N LYS A 13 -3.15 33.93 -8.25
CA LYS A 13 -2.64 35.24 -7.81
C LYS A 13 -2.58 35.38 -6.28
N GLN A 14 -3.57 34.84 -5.56
CA GLN A 14 -3.56 34.84 -4.10
C GLN A 14 -2.41 33.98 -3.54
N ASN A 15 -2.17 32.80 -4.11
CA ASN A 15 -1.06 31.94 -3.72
C ASN A 15 0.30 32.57 -4.02
N GLU A 16 0.45 33.27 -5.15
CA GLU A 16 1.67 34.02 -5.48
C GLU A 16 1.93 35.17 -4.51
N MET A 17 0.88 35.90 -4.09
CA MET A 17 1.02 36.96 -3.06
C MET A 17 1.49 36.39 -1.72
N LEU A 18 0.88 35.30 -1.24
CA LEU A 18 1.27 34.65 0.02
C LEU A 18 2.73 34.17 -0.01
N LEU A 19 3.18 33.60 -1.14
CA LEU A 19 4.57 33.18 -1.33
C LEU A 19 5.54 34.37 -1.37
N SER A 20 5.11 35.53 -1.86
CA SER A 20 5.93 36.75 -1.86
C SER A 20 6.06 37.35 -0.45
N GLU A 21 4.99 37.28 0.36
CA GLU A 21 4.97 37.79 1.74
C GLU A 21 5.88 36.99 2.67
N LEU A 22 5.95 35.67 2.48
CA LEU A 22 6.87 34.77 3.20
C LEU A 22 8.35 35.00 2.88
N ARG A 23 8.68 35.77 1.84
CA ARG A 23 10.06 35.98 1.38
C ARG A 23 10.74 37.21 1.99
N ASN A 24 10.06 37.95 2.87
CA ASN A 24 10.66 39.07 3.58
C ASN A 24 11.36 38.58 4.87
N PRO A 25 12.69 38.75 5.01
CA PRO A 25 13.40 38.34 6.20
C PRO A 25 13.12 39.30 7.38
N ILE A 26 12.65 38.74 8.50
CA ILE A 26 12.49 39.42 9.79
C ILE A 26 13.88 39.89 10.28
N PRO A 27 14.05 41.14 10.75
CA PRO A 27 15.34 41.61 11.27
C PRO A 27 15.68 40.95 12.61
N LYS A 28 16.92 40.46 12.74
CA LYS A 28 17.46 39.84 13.96
C LYS A 28 17.66 40.90 15.05
N ALA A 29 17.08 40.68 16.22
CA ALA A 29 17.37 41.43 17.44
C ALA A 29 18.51 40.75 18.23
N ASP A 30 19.48 41.54 18.67
CA ASP A 30 20.70 41.13 19.39
C ASP A 30 20.43 40.54 20.77
N SER A 31 21.09 39.41 21.07
CA SER A 31 21.09 38.78 22.39
C SER A 31 22.24 39.33 23.26
N GLN A 32 21.89 40.07 24.32
CA GLN A 32 22.83 40.42 25.40
C GLN A 32 23.03 39.24 26.37
N SER A 33 24.28 39.13 26.83
CA SER A 33 24.86 38.11 27.71
C SER A 33 24.43 38.25 29.18
N LYS A 34 24.39 37.11 29.91
CA LYS A 34 24.61 37.01 31.38
C LYS A 34 24.96 35.57 31.81
N PRO A 35 25.65 35.38 32.95
CA PRO A 35 26.69 34.34 33.08
C PRO A 35 26.30 33.04 33.81
N ALA A 36 27.25 32.12 33.70
CA ALA A 36 27.35 30.73 34.16
C ALA A 36 26.80 30.37 35.55
N ASN A 37 26.19 29.18 35.62
CA ASN A 37 26.19 28.34 36.82
C ASN A 37 26.67 26.92 36.47
N LYS A 38 27.74 26.50 37.15
CA LYS A 38 28.32 25.15 37.07
C LYS A 38 27.41 24.17 37.82
N SER A 39 26.96 23.12 37.15
CA SER A 39 26.56 21.88 37.83
C SER A 39 27.05 20.66 37.04
N VAL A 40 27.35 19.62 37.81
CA VAL A 40 28.26 18.51 37.52
C VAL A 40 27.68 17.55 36.47
N LYS A 41 28.38 17.36 35.33
CA LYS A 41 28.09 16.29 34.37
C LYS A 41 28.42 14.92 34.99
N ARG A 42 27.40 14.11 35.29
CA ARG A 42 27.55 12.65 35.36
C ARG A 42 27.78 12.14 33.93
N LYS A 43 28.90 11.44 33.73
CA LYS A 43 29.31 10.84 32.45
C LYS A 43 28.42 9.62 32.20
N ALA A 44 27.47 9.70 31.27
CA ALA A 44 26.72 8.55 30.80
C ALA A 44 27.62 7.69 29.91
N SER A 45 27.80 6.42 30.28
CA SER A 45 28.45 5.41 29.44
C SER A 45 27.55 5.07 28.25
N SER A 46 28.16 4.86 27.07
CA SER A 46 27.47 4.37 25.87
C SER A 46 26.74 3.04 26.14
N PRO A 47 25.58 2.79 25.49
CA PRO A 47 24.89 1.52 25.65
C PRO A 47 25.73 0.38 25.07
N ARG A 48 25.95 -0.68 25.86
CA ARG A 48 26.54 -1.94 25.40
C ARG A 48 25.54 -2.68 24.51
N GLU A 49 26.03 -3.25 23.41
CA GLU A 49 25.23 -4.08 22.51
C GLU A 49 24.70 -5.35 23.22
N PRO A 50 23.47 -5.79 22.93
CA PRO A 50 22.86 -6.93 23.58
C PRO A 50 23.57 -8.24 23.19
N THR A 51 24.17 -8.90 24.17
CA THR A 51 24.90 -10.17 24.01
C THR A 51 23.97 -11.39 24.07
N ARG A 52 22.99 -11.48 23.17
CA ARG A 52 22.34 -12.76 22.81
C ARG A 52 21.42 -12.61 21.59
N GLN A 53 21.88 -13.03 20.41
CA GLN A 53 21.01 -13.24 19.25
C GLN A 53 20.61 -14.71 19.17
N SER A 54 19.33 -15.00 18.88
CA SER A 54 18.87 -16.36 18.65
C SER A 54 19.49 -16.92 17.36
N ARG A 55 19.85 -18.21 17.35
CA ARG A 55 20.49 -18.91 16.22
C ARG A 55 19.76 -18.73 14.89
N ARG A 56 18.44 -18.53 14.92
CA ARG A 56 17.59 -18.30 13.75
C ARG A 56 17.85 -16.96 13.01
N ILE A 57 18.40 -15.96 13.69
CA ILE A 57 18.67 -14.62 13.13
C ILE A 57 20.10 -14.55 12.53
N ALA A 58 21.00 -15.44 12.97
CA ALA A 58 22.38 -15.49 12.49
C ALA A 58 22.52 -16.27 11.17
N GLU A 59 21.60 -17.19 10.86
CA GLU A 59 21.64 -18.08 9.68
C GLU A 59 20.86 -17.51 8.48
N ALA A 60 20.20 -16.35 8.59
CA ALA A 60 19.46 -15.73 7.49
C ALA A 60 20.38 -14.83 6.63
N SER A 61 20.62 -15.23 5.39
CA SER A 61 21.53 -14.55 4.45
C SER A 61 21.07 -13.16 3.98
N THR A 62 19.85 -12.74 4.31
CA THR A 62 19.31 -11.42 3.98
C THR A 62 18.27 -11.00 5.01
N LYS A 63 18.57 -9.94 5.77
CA LYS A 63 17.55 -9.20 6.53
C LYS A 63 16.77 -8.33 5.53
N PRO A 64 15.43 -8.37 5.49
CA PRO A 64 14.66 -7.34 4.80
C PRO A 64 14.91 -6.00 5.53
N SER A 65 15.60 -5.08 4.88
CA SER A 65 15.77 -3.71 5.37
C SER A 65 14.47 -2.96 5.07
N TYR A 66 13.68 -2.70 6.11
CA TYR A 66 12.58 -1.75 6.04
C TYR A 66 13.20 -0.34 6.15
N ASN A 67 13.06 0.46 5.10
CA ASN A 67 13.49 1.87 5.12
C ASN A 67 12.49 2.64 5.99
N GLU A 68 12.87 2.89 7.25
CA GLU A 68 12.27 3.92 8.09
C GLU A 68 13.02 5.23 7.86
N ASP A 69 12.25 6.26 7.48
CA ASP A 69 12.49 7.68 7.67
C ASP A 69 13.76 8.31 7.06
N GLN A 70 13.56 9.04 5.96
CA GLN A 70 14.30 10.28 5.72
C GLN A 70 13.51 11.27 4.85
N ASP A 71 12.39 11.78 5.40
CA ASP A 71 11.82 13.06 4.97
C ASP A 71 12.41 14.19 5.84
N HIS A 72 13.59 14.65 5.44
CA HIS A 72 14.06 16.00 5.76
C HIS A 72 14.70 16.60 4.51
N VAL A 73 13.86 17.22 3.69
CA VAL A 73 14.30 18.09 2.60
C VAL A 73 14.91 19.36 3.23
N SER A 74 16.20 19.58 3.00
CA SER A 74 16.82 20.90 3.10
C SER A 74 17.58 21.15 1.80
N VAL A 75 16.94 21.91 0.91
CA VAL A 75 17.53 22.42 -0.31
C VAL A 75 18.50 23.54 0.06
N SER A 76 19.75 23.43 -0.37
CA SER A 76 20.62 24.59 -0.58
C SER A 76 21.31 24.45 -1.92
N GLN A 77 21.04 25.43 -2.78
CA GLN A 77 21.62 25.59 -4.11
C GLN A 77 23.10 25.94 -4.00
N THR A 78 23.92 25.44 -4.92
CA THR A 78 24.86 26.27 -5.70
C THR A 78 25.52 25.45 -6.81
N SER A 79 25.59 26.08 -7.98
CA SER A 79 26.29 25.63 -9.18
C SER A 79 27.77 26.02 -9.11
N THR A 80 28.68 25.21 -9.67
CA THR A 80 29.75 25.64 -10.61
C THR A 80 30.69 24.50 -11.07
N ARG A 81 30.80 24.38 -12.40
CA ARG A 81 31.98 24.15 -13.27
C ARG A 81 33.13 23.20 -12.85
N THR A 82 33.25 22.13 -13.66
CA THR A 82 34.46 21.60 -14.36
C THR A 82 35.81 21.50 -13.63
N THR A 83 36.41 20.30 -13.58
CA THR A 83 37.77 20.01 -14.11
C THR A 83 38.14 18.52 -14.11
N LYS A 84 39.09 18.19 -15.00
CA LYS A 84 39.57 16.90 -15.52
C LYS A 84 40.39 16.02 -14.54
N LYS A 85 40.46 14.73 -14.94
CA LYS A 85 41.62 13.77 -14.90
C LYS A 85 41.87 13.07 -13.54
N LYS A 86 42.23 11.78 -13.43
CA LYS A 86 42.94 10.82 -14.32
C LYS A 86 42.44 9.37 -14.16
N ARG A 87 42.58 8.63 -15.27
CA ARG A 87 42.63 7.17 -15.42
C ARG A 87 43.75 6.55 -14.58
N THR A 88 43.49 5.35 -14.05
CA THR A 88 44.48 4.27 -14.03
C THR A 88 43.85 3.05 -14.66
N VAL A 89 44.52 2.57 -15.71
CA VAL A 89 44.17 1.41 -16.53
C VAL A 89 44.73 0.17 -15.84
N TYR A 90 43.92 -0.88 -15.72
CA TYR A 90 44.41 -2.26 -15.75
C TYR A 90 43.54 -3.04 -16.74
N ASN A 91 44.14 -3.33 -17.91
CA ASN A 91 43.64 -4.34 -18.83
C ASN A 91 44.02 -5.70 -18.25
N ASN A 92 43.07 -6.61 -18.17
CA ASN A 92 43.34 -8.02 -18.38
C ASN A 92 42.22 -8.64 -19.20
N VAL A 93 42.60 -9.06 -20.41
CA VAL A 93 41.85 -9.89 -21.34
C VAL A 93 41.73 -11.28 -20.73
N VAL A 94 40.50 -11.74 -20.45
CA VAL A 94 40.21 -13.17 -20.30
C VAL A 94 38.83 -13.46 -20.89
N GLN A 95 38.88 -14.09 -22.06
CA GLN A 95 37.96 -15.07 -22.66
C GLN A 95 36.45 -14.90 -22.43
N SER A 96 35.80 -14.50 -23.52
CA SER A 96 34.42 -14.79 -23.87
C SER A 96 34.08 -16.25 -23.58
N THR A 97 33.27 -16.46 -22.54
CA THR A 97 32.36 -17.60 -22.47
C THR A 97 30.96 -17.00 -22.52
N SER A 98 30.40 -17.02 -23.73
CA SER A 98 28.98 -16.84 -23.97
C SER A 98 28.24 -17.94 -23.21
N LEU A 99 27.74 -17.60 -22.03
CA LEU A 99 26.58 -18.27 -21.48
C LEU A 99 25.39 -17.40 -21.88
N ASP A 100 24.89 -17.71 -23.07
CA ASP A 100 23.57 -17.30 -23.51
C ASP A 100 22.60 -17.68 -22.38
N ALA A 101 22.04 -16.66 -21.74
CA ALA A 101 20.80 -16.85 -21.01
C ALA A 101 19.75 -17.15 -22.08
N GLU A 102 19.53 -18.45 -22.33
CA GLU A 102 18.39 -18.96 -23.08
C GLU A 102 17.13 -18.39 -22.44
N SER A 103 16.67 -17.27 -23.00
CA SER A 103 15.29 -16.86 -22.90
C SER A 103 14.49 -17.89 -23.69
N ASN A 104 14.10 -18.96 -23.01
CA ASN A 104 13.22 -19.97 -23.57
C ASN A 104 11.92 -19.25 -24.01
N PRO A 105 11.63 -19.13 -25.32
CA PRO A 105 10.38 -18.55 -25.78
C PRO A 105 9.31 -19.59 -25.47
N GLN A 106 8.59 -19.45 -24.35
CA GLN A 106 7.51 -20.37 -24.03
C GLN A 106 6.51 -20.41 -25.19
N ASN A 107 6.23 -21.63 -25.63
CA ASN A 107 5.37 -21.92 -26.77
C ASN A 107 3.95 -21.41 -26.44
N PRO A 108 3.26 -20.65 -27.31
CA PRO A 108 1.95 -20.04 -27.01
C PRO A 108 0.87 -21.03 -26.51
N LYS A 109 1.03 -22.32 -26.81
CA LYS A 109 0.15 -23.40 -26.32
C LYS A 109 0.27 -23.62 -24.81
N ASP A 110 1.44 -23.39 -24.22
CA ASP A 110 1.70 -23.54 -22.77
C ASP A 110 1.07 -22.37 -22.00
N VAL A 111 1.26 -21.14 -22.48
CA VAL A 111 0.67 -19.92 -21.92
C VAL A 111 -0.85 -20.00 -21.86
N LYS A 112 -1.48 -20.40 -22.97
CA LYS A 112 -2.94 -20.58 -23.00
C LYS A 112 -3.40 -21.66 -22.03
N SER A 113 -2.67 -22.78 -21.93
CA SER A 113 -3.00 -23.85 -20.98
C SER A 113 -2.91 -23.39 -19.52
N VAL A 114 -1.94 -22.55 -19.20
CA VAL A 114 -1.76 -21.95 -17.87
C VAL A 114 -2.93 -21.01 -17.54
N ILE A 115 -3.29 -20.12 -18.47
CA ILE A 115 -4.43 -19.19 -18.32
C ILE A 115 -5.76 -19.95 -18.21
N ASP A 116 -5.97 -20.94 -19.07
CA ASP A 116 -7.16 -21.81 -19.05
C ASP A 116 -7.23 -22.58 -17.72
N GLY A 117 -6.08 -22.95 -17.13
CA GLY A 117 -6.01 -23.58 -15.81
C GLY A 117 -6.56 -22.68 -14.69
N TRP A 118 -6.24 -21.37 -14.71
CA TRP A 118 -6.70 -20.43 -13.69
C TRP A 118 -8.20 -20.17 -13.70
N THR A 119 -8.87 -20.40 -14.83
CA THR A 119 -10.32 -20.19 -14.99
C THR A 119 -11.12 -21.49 -14.85
N ARG A 120 -10.45 -22.64 -14.69
CA ARG A 120 -11.07 -23.97 -14.66
C ARG A 120 -11.59 -24.42 -13.29
N TRP A 121 -11.80 -23.50 -12.36
CA TRP A 121 -12.40 -23.83 -11.07
C TRP A 121 -13.92 -23.77 -11.14
N LYS A 122 -14.59 -24.42 -10.19
CA LYS A 122 -16.04 -24.34 -10.00
C LYS A 122 -16.32 -23.84 -8.59
N PRO A 123 -17.41 -23.09 -8.38
CA PRO A 123 -17.86 -22.76 -7.04
C PRO A 123 -18.12 -24.03 -6.23
N GLU A 124 -17.47 -24.14 -5.06
CA GLU A 124 -17.65 -25.22 -4.10
C GLU A 124 -18.44 -24.76 -2.86
N ALA A 125 -18.51 -23.45 -2.63
CA ALA A 125 -19.18 -22.84 -1.50
C ALA A 125 -20.18 -21.78 -1.95
N ASP A 126 -21.19 -21.56 -1.12
CA ASP A 126 -22.19 -20.51 -1.31
C ASP A 126 -21.61 -19.10 -1.08
N GLU A 127 -22.32 -18.09 -1.58
CA GLU A 127 -22.00 -16.69 -1.33
C GLU A 127 -22.07 -16.34 0.17
N PRO A 128 -21.22 -15.41 0.65
CA PRO A 128 -21.17 -15.06 2.05
C PRO A 128 -22.42 -14.29 2.50
N LYS A 129 -22.75 -14.44 3.78
CA LYS A 129 -23.85 -13.70 4.41
C LYS A 129 -23.30 -12.48 5.15
N ARG A 130 -23.94 -11.32 4.96
CA ARG A 130 -23.60 -10.11 5.71
C ARG A 130 -24.41 -10.05 7.01
N ASP A 131 -23.74 -9.82 8.13
CA ASP A 131 -24.40 -9.62 9.42
C ASP A 131 -24.75 -8.15 9.69
N ALA A 132 -25.38 -7.88 10.84
CA ALA A 132 -25.76 -6.54 11.28
C ALA A 132 -24.56 -5.62 11.57
N SER A 133 -23.39 -6.18 11.88
CA SER A 133 -22.14 -5.42 12.01
C SER A 133 -21.56 -5.05 10.64
N GLY A 134 -22.06 -5.65 9.56
CA GLY A 134 -21.59 -5.49 8.20
C GLY A 134 -20.42 -6.40 7.82
N ALA A 135 -20.05 -7.35 8.69
CA ALA A 135 -19.06 -8.37 8.40
C ALA A 135 -19.68 -9.48 7.54
N PHE A 136 -18.88 -10.02 6.63
CA PHE A 136 -19.24 -11.15 5.77
C PHE A 136 -18.77 -12.46 6.41
N HIS A 137 -19.65 -13.47 6.40
CA HIS A 137 -19.38 -14.79 6.97
C HIS A 137 -19.34 -15.84 5.87
N PHE A 138 -18.30 -16.67 5.92
CA PHE A 138 -18.11 -17.81 5.03
C PHE A 138 -18.20 -19.09 5.85
N ASP A 139 -19.13 -19.98 5.52
CA ASP A 139 -19.36 -21.22 6.27
C ASP A 139 -18.11 -22.11 6.31
N SER A 140 -17.33 -22.13 5.22
CA SER A 140 -16.06 -22.87 5.13
C SER A 140 -14.95 -22.28 6.00
N ASN A 141 -15.00 -21.00 6.34
CA ASN A 141 -13.93 -20.28 7.04
C ASN A 141 -14.49 -19.25 8.03
N PRO A 142 -15.03 -19.69 9.19
CA PRO A 142 -15.73 -18.81 10.14
C PRO A 142 -14.88 -17.67 10.73
N ASP A 143 -13.56 -17.81 10.73
CA ASP A 143 -12.63 -16.79 11.23
C ASP A 143 -12.28 -15.71 10.20
N PHE A 144 -12.63 -15.92 8.93
CA PHE A 144 -12.38 -14.95 7.88
C PHE A 144 -13.61 -14.06 7.74
N ARG A 145 -13.51 -12.84 8.28
CA ARG A 145 -14.63 -11.90 8.42
C ARG A 145 -14.30 -10.52 7.84
N PRO A 146 -14.05 -10.42 6.52
CA PRO A 146 -13.95 -9.12 5.86
C PRO A 146 -15.28 -8.38 5.99
N ASN A 147 -15.28 -7.06 5.94
CA ASN A 147 -16.51 -6.26 5.99
C ASN A 147 -16.76 -5.44 4.72
N LYS A 148 -15.98 -5.72 3.67
CA LYS A 148 -16.10 -5.21 2.31
C LYS A 148 -16.14 -6.36 1.31
N SER A 149 -17.09 -6.30 0.38
CA SER A 149 -17.16 -7.20 -0.77
C SER A 149 -16.17 -6.78 -1.86
N PRO A 150 -15.76 -7.70 -2.76
CA PRO A 150 -14.98 -7.35 -3.93
C PRO A 150 -15.63 -6.26 -4.78
N GLU A 151 -16.97 -6.30 -4.94
CA GLU A 151 -17.72 -5.27 -5.66
C GLU A 151 -17.59 -3.90 -4.99
N GLU A 152 -17.80 -3.81 -3.67
CA GLU A 152 -17.62 -2.55 -2.93
C GLU A 152 -16.19 -2.03 -3.09
N ILE A 153 -15.17 -2.88 -3.00
CA ILE A 153 -13.75 -2.50 -3.16
C ILE A 153 -13.49 -1.92 -4.55
N ILE A 154 -13.96 -2.59 -5.61
CA ILE A 154 -13.82 -2.14 -7.00
C ILE A 154 -14.50 -0.79 -7.21
N ARG A 155 -15.77 -0.66 -6.78
CA ARG A 155 -16.55 0.57 -6.98
C ARG A 155 -16.01 1.74 -6.16
N GLU A 156 -15.38 1.48 -5.03
CA GLU A 156 -14.68 2.46 -4.20
C GLU A 156 -13.25 2.78 -4.72
N GLY A 157 -12.91 2.34 -5.94
CA GLY A 157 -11.74 2.77 -6.71
C GLY A 157 -10.40 2.24 -6.21
N SER A 158 -10.40 1.18 -5.39
CA SER A 158 -9.20 0.58 -4.81
C SER A 158 -8.11 0.27 -5.85
N PHE A 159 -6.85 0.26 -5.39
CA PHE A 159 -5.65 0.03 -6.22
C PHE A 159 -5.46 1.05 -7.36
N GLY A 160 -6.05 2.25 -7.23
CA GLY A 160 -5.93 3.33 -8.20
C GLY A 160 -6.32 2.92 -9.60
N GLY A 161 -7.29 2.01 -9.72
CA GLY A 161 -7.85 1.56 -11.00
C GLY A 161 -6.94 0.75 -11.90
N SER A 162 -5.77 0.35 -11.38
CA SER A 162 -4.71 -0.27 -12.18
C SER A 162 -4.50 -1.76 -11.89
N TYR A 163 -5.30 -2.35 -11.01
CA TYR A 163 -5.08 -3.72 -10.54
C TYR A 163 -5.15 -4.77 -11.65
N TRP A 164 -6.01 -4.56 -12.64
CA TRP A 164 -6.25 -5.48 -13.76
C TRP A 164 -5.60 -5.03 -15.08
N ARG A 165 -4.70 -4.04 -15.03
CA ARG A 165 -3.92 -3.63 -16.21
C ARG A 165 -3.14 -4.79 -16.81
N PRO A 166 -2.71 -4.71 -18.09
CA PRO A 166 -1.74 -5.63 -18.65
C PRO A 166 -0.50 -5.76 -17.75
N LEU A 167 -0.19 -7.00 -17.36
CA LEU A 167 0.87 -7.32 -16.42
C LEU A 167 1.84 -8.31 -17.04
N PHE A 168 3.10 -7.92 -17.19
CA PHE A 168 4.16 -8.86 -17.51
C PHE A 168 4.68 -9.53 -16.24
N SER A 169 4.43 -10.84 -16.10
CA SER A 169 4.99 -11.66 -15.02
C SER A 169 6.40 -12.08 -15.39
N LYS A 170 7.40 -11.69 -14.60
CA LYS A 170 8.79 -12.12 -14.82
C LYS A 170 8.99 -13.60 -14.50
N HIS A 171 8.23 -14.12 -13.55
CA HIS A 171 8.29 -15.52 -13.16
C HIS A 171 7.77 -16.44 -14.27
N LEU A 172 6.64 -16.06 -14.88
CA LEU A 172 6.01 -16.85 -15.95
C LEU A 172 6.53 -16.49 -17.34
N GLY A 173 7.14 -15.32 -17.53
CA GLY A 173 7.61 -14.85 -18.84
C GLY A 173 6.49 -14.48 -19.81
N ILE A 174 5.29 -14.16 -19.30
CA ILE A 174 4.09 -13.89 -20.10
C ILE A 174 3.42 -12.58 -19.68
N THR A 175 2.67 -11.98 -20.62
CA THR A 175 1.77 -10.87 -20.33
C THR A 175 0.37 -11.38 -20.05
N ILE A 176 -0.15 -11.05 -18.88
CA ILE A 176 -1.49 -11.38 -18.39
C ILE A 176 -2.38 -10.16 -18.62
N GLN A 177 -3.49 -10.35 -19.31
CA GLN A 177 -4.44 -9.30 -19.67
C GLN A 177 -5.85 -9.91 -19.80
N ASP A 178 -6.88 -9.05 -19.78
CA ASP A 178 -8.29 -9.42 -19.91
C ASP A 178 -8.83 -10.40 -18.84
N ASP A 179 -8.05 -10.74 -17.82
CA ASP A 179 -8.46 -11.67 -16.77
C ASP A 179 -9.50 -11.08 -15.81
N TRP A 180 -9.71 -9.76 -15.81
CA TRP A 180 -10.85 -9.12 -15.14
C TRP A 180 -12.22 -9.56 -15.70
N ARG A 181 -12.27 -10.14 -16.90
CA ARG A 181 -13.52 -10.66 -17.50
C ARG A 181 -14.08 -11.87 -16.74
N GLU A 182 -13.30 -12.47 -15.83
CA GLU A 182 -13.79 -13.49 -14.92
C GLU A 182 -14.73 -12.93 -13.85
N LEU A 183 -14.68 -11.63 -13.59
CA LEU A 183 -15.51 -10.98 -12.59
C LEU A 183 -16.99 -10.99 -13.03
N PRO A 184 -17.94 -11.17 -12.10
CA PRO A 184 -19.37 -11.08 -12.40
C PRO A 184 -19.70 -9.76 -13.09
N SER A 185 -20.51 -9.82 -14.15
CA SER A 185 -20.92 -8.63 -14.89
C SER A 185 -21.68 -7.62 -14.04
N SER A 186 -22.32 -8.06 -12.95
CA SER A 186 -22.96 -7.18 -11.96
C SER A 186 -21.95 -6.25 -11.27
N TRP A 187 -20.72 -6.71 -11.02
CA TRP A 187 -19.69 -5.90 -10.34
C TRP A 187 -19.15 -4.78 -11.22
N THR A 188 -19.14 -5.00 -12.54
CA THR A 188 -18.63 -4.05 -13.53
C THR A 188 -19.75 -3.26 -14.23
N ALA A 189 -21.01 -3.61 -13.99
CA ALA A 189 -22.15 -2.90 -14.55
C ALA A 189 -22.15 -1.42 -14.13
N GLY A 190 -22.16 -0.53 -15.13
CA GLY A 190 -22.13 0.91 -14.95
C GLY A 190 -20.79 1.49 -14.50
N LEU A 191 -19.73 0.68 -14.43
CA LEU A 191 -18.38 1.10 -14.05
C LEU A 191 -17.58 1.47 -15.31
N ASN A 192 -16.80 2.55 -15.25
CA ASN A 192 -15.79 2.82 -16.26
C ASN A 192 -14.60 1.85 -16.08
N VAL A 193 -14.61 0.75 -16.84
CA VAL A 193 -13.59 -0.31 -16.72
C VAL A 193 -12.18 0.21 -16.98
N ASP A 194 -12.02 1.11 -17.96
CA ASP A 194 -10.72 1.68 -18.34
C ASP A 194 -10.09 2.48 -17.19
N GLU A 195 -10.93 3.14 -16.39
CA GLU A 195 -10.49 3.97 -15.28
C GLU A 195 -10.37 3.20 -13.95
N TYR A 196 -11.29 2.28 -13.67
CA TYR A 196 -11.40 1.61 -12.36
C TYR A 196 -10.78 0.21 -12.30
N LEU A 197 -10.44 -0.40 -13.43
CA LEU A 197 -9.86 -1.77 -13.45
C LEU A 197 -8.57 -1.86 -14.24
N ILE A 198 -8.52 -1.30 -15.44
CA ILE A 198 -7.43 -1.55 -16.40
C ILE A 198 -6.58 -0.31 -16.72
N SER A 199 -6.62 0.73 -15.89
CA SER A 199 -5.77 1.90 -16.06
C SER A 199 -4.30 1.49 -16.04
N ASP A 200 -3.55 1.92 -17.05
CA ASP A 200 -2.11 1.59 -17.16
C ASP A 200 -1.31 2.16 -15.98
N THR A 201 -1.75 3.29 -15.43
CA THR A 201 -1.11 3.98 -14.32
C THR A 201 -2.02 4.06 -13.11
N TYR A 202 -1.44 3.82 -11.93
CA TYR A 202 -2.14 3.98 -10.66
C TYR A 202 -2.61 5.43 -10.48
N ASN A 203 -3.91 5.64 -10.33
CA ASN A 203 -4.49 6.95 -10.03
C ASN A 203 -4.96 7.03 -8.56
N PRO A 204 -4.28 7.78 -7.68
CA PRO A 204 -4.70 7.94 -6.29
C PRO A 204 -6.05 8.65 -6.13
N GLU A 205 -6.46 9.48 -7.09
CA GLU A 205 -7.64 10.34 -6.98
C GLU A 205 -8.96 9.55 -7.01
N ILE A 206 -8.97 8.38 -7.66
CA ILE A 206 -10.16 7.53 -7.72
C ILE A 206 -10.33 6.65 -6.50
N ASN A 207 -9.26 6.45 -5.71
CA ASN A 207 -9.35 5.70 -4.48
C ASN A 207 -10.29 6.43 -3.51
N LYS A 208 -11.10 5.68 -2.76
CA LYS A 208 -11.95 6.20 -1.68
C LYS A 208 -11.27 7.22 -0.75
N TYR A 209 -10.00 6.97 -0.41
CA TYR A 209 -9.24 7.82 0.51
C TYR A 209 -8.24 8.76 -0.20
N GLY A 210 -8.31 8.89 -1.53
CA GLY A 210 -7.54 9.87 -2.29
C GLY A 210 -6.00 9.71 -2.27
N VAL A 211 -5.48 8.59 -1.79
CA VAL A 211 -4.03 8.38 -1.60
C VAL A 211 -3.55 7.06 -2.18
N ALA A 212 -2.30 7.03 -2.65
CA ALA A 212 -1.62 5.80 -3.03
C ALA A 212 -1.17 5.03 -1.79
N CYS A 213 -1.29 3.70 -1.83
CA CYS A 213 -0.66 2.85 -0.83
C CYS A 213 -0.40 1.44 -1.36
N GLY A 214 0.40 0.69 -0.60
CA GLY A 214 0.75 -0.69 -0.91
C GLY A 214 1.93 -0.81 -1.87
N GLN A 215 2.33 -2.05 -2.07
CA GLN A 215 3.37 -2.44 -3.03
C GLN A 215 2.75 -2.78 -4.38
N SER A 216 3.50 -2.60 -5.46
CA SER A 216 3.09 -3.01 -6.80
C SER A 216 3.02 -4.53 -6.94
N ILE A 217 2.29 -5.01 -7.93
CA ILE A 217 2.18 -6.45 -8.19
C ILE A 217 3.54 -7.08 -8.57
N GLU A 218 4.42 -6.32 -9.22
CA GLU A 218 5.80 -6.73 -9.52
C GLU A 218 6.64 -6.87 -8.25
N GLU A 219 6.45 -5.99 -7.27
CA GLU A 219 7.11 -6.09 -5.96
C GLU A 219 6.60 -7.31 -5.18
N TRP A 220 5.30 -7.61 -5.27
CA TRP A 220 4.73 -8.82 -4.68
C TRP A 220 5.28 -10.09 -5.34
N GLU A 221 5.43 -10.10 -6.66
CA GLU A 221 6.07 -11.20 -7.40
C GLU A 221 7.53 -11.36 -6.93
N ALA A 222 8.30 -10.28 -6.89
CA ALA A 222 9.70 -10.30 -6.45
C ALA A 222 9.86 -10.74 -4.98
N ALA A 223 8.90 -10.45 -4.13
CA ALA A 223 8.86 -10.88 -2.73
C ALA A 223 8.40 -12.34 -2.55
N GLY A 224 8.01 -13.03 -3.62
CA GLY A 224 7.48 -14.41 -3.56
C GLY A 224 6.10 -14.50 -2.91
N TRP A 225 5.29 -13.44 -2.99
CA TRP A 225 3.97 -13.39 -2.38
C TRP A 225 2.85 -13.85 -3.32
N ILE A 226 3.14 -13.90 -4.63
CA ILE A 226 2.23 -14.39 -5.67
C ILE A 226 2.32 -15.92 -5.75
N ALA A 227 1.17 -16.58 -5.74
CA ALA A 227 1.09 -18.03 -5.98
C ALA A 227 0.62 -18.23 -7.42
N HIS A 228 1.55 -18.34 -8.36
CA HIS A 228 1.28 -18.38 -9.80
C HIS A 228 0.42 -19.57 -10.25
N GLU A 229 0.40 -20.65 -9.47
CA GLU A 229 -0.47 -21.81 -9.71
C GLU A 229 -1.96 -21.48 -9.51
N TYR A 230 -2.28 -20.52 -8.63
CA TYR A 230 -3.65 -20.19 -8.24
C TYR A 230 -4.06 -18.80 -8.73
N ASP A 231 -3.39 -17.76 -8.24
CA ASP A 231 -3.76 -16.35 -8.44
C ASP A 231 -2.54 -15.51 -8.78
N VAL A 232 -2.38 -15.26 -10.06
CA VAL A 232 -1.27 -14.48 -10.62
C VAL A 232 -1.29 -13.02 -10.24
N ARG A 233 -2.46 -12.48 -9.88
CA ARG A 233 -2.55 -11.12 -9.32
C ARG A 233 -2.47 -11.08 -7.79
N GLY A 234 -2.39 -12.25 -7.15
CA GLY A 234 -2.22 -12.38 -5.72
C GLY A 234 -3.52 -12.15 -4.94
N TRP A 235 -3.42 -11.39 -3.85
CA TRP A 235 -4.44 -11.33 -2.80
C TRP A 235 -5.85 -10.97 -3.30
N PHE A 236 -6.00 -9.90 -4.08
CA PHE A 236 -7.34 -9.42 -4.41
C PHE A 236 -8.02 -10.30 -5.45
N GLN A 237 -7.28 -10.83 -6.44
CA GLN A 237 -7.80 -11.88 -7.33
C GLN A 237 -8.19 -13.15 -6.55
N TRP A 238 -7.36 -13.60 -5.60
CA TRP A 238 -7.73 -14.69 -4.71
C TRP A 238 -9.05 -14.39 -3.99
N TYR A 239 -9.20 -13.17 -3.44
CA TYR A 239 -10.40 -12.77 -2.71
C TYR A 239 -11.64 -12.75 -3.60
N CYS A 240 -11.56 -12.24 -4.83
CA CYS A 240 -12.65 -12.29 -5.80
C CYS A 240 -13.11 -13.73 -6.05
N ARG A 241 -12.18 -14.66 -6.29
CA ARG A 241 -12.51 -16.06 -6.57
C ARG A 241 -13.00 -16.81 -5.34
N PHE A 242 -12.40 -16.55 -4.18
CA PHE A 242 -12.86 -17.08 -2.89
C PHE A 242 -14.29 -16.63 -2.59
N TRP A 243 -14.61 -15.36 -2.87
CA TRP A 243 -15.96 -14.80 -2.75
C TRP A 243 -16.97 -15.52 -3.64
N MET A 244 -16.60 -15.81 -4.90
CA MET A 244 -17.41 -16.56 -5.85
C MET A 244 -17.46 -18.07 -5.55
N GLY A 245 -16.98 -18.52 -4.39
CA GLY A 245 -17.10 -19.90 -3.94
C GLY A 245 -15.93 -20.81 -4.28
N ARG A 246 -14.85 -20.32 -4.92
CA ARG A 246 -13.65 -21.14 -5.15
C ARG A 246 -12.99 -21.50 -3.82
N ARG A 247 -12.57 -22.74 -3.65
CA ARG A 247 -11.69 -23.17 -2.56
C ARG A 247 -10.43 -23.81 -3.12
N CYS A 248 -9.29 -23.53 -2.51
CA CYS A 248 -8.01 -24.10 -2.93
C CYS A 248 -7.03 -24.22 -1.75
N SER A 249 -5.90 -24.87 -2.00
CA SER A 249 -4.84 -25.06 -1.00
C SER A 249 -4.19 -23.74 -0.54
N ASP A 250 -4.33 -22.65 -1.29
CA ASP A 250 -3.79 -21.33 -0.92
C ASP A 250 -4.66 -20.57 0.10
N ASP A 251 -5.90 -21.03 0.35
CA ASP A 251 -6.88 -20.32 1.18
C ASP A 251 -6.36 -20.04 2.60
N GLU A 252 -5.75 -21.04 3.24
CA GLU A 252 -5.20 -20.89 4.59
C GLU A 252 -4.09 -19.83 4.64
N ARG A 253 -3.23 -19.78 3.62
CA ARG A 253 -2.14 -18.80 3.53
C ARG A 253 -2.72 -17.39 3.39
N GLN A 254 -3.70 -17.21 2.51
CA GLN A 254 -4.28 -15.89 2.23
C GLN A 254 -5.11 -15.38 3.42
N ILE A 255 -5.93 -16.24 4.04
CA ILE A 255 -6.66 -15.91 5.27
C ILE A 255 -5.70 -15.56 6.41
N SER A 256 -4.58 -16.29 6.55
CA SER A 256 -3.55 -15.98 7.55
C SER A 256 -2.92 -14.60 7.32
N ARG A 257 -2.66 -14.21 6.06
CA ARG A 257 -2.17 -12.86 5.72
C ARG A 257 -3.19 -11.79 6.06
N TRP A 258 -4.45 -11.99 5.69
CA TRP A 258 -5.55 -11.10 6.05
C TRP A 258 -5.65 -10.90 7.57
N LYS A 259 -5.62 -12.00 8.35
CA LYS A 259 -5.66 -11.95 9.82
C LYS A 259 -4.52 -11.09 10.39
N LYS A 260 -3.31 -11.23 9.84
CA LYS A 260 -2.13 -10.44 10.25
C LYS A 260 -2.22 -8.97 9.85
N CYS A 261 -2.88 -8.66 8.73
CA CYS A 261 -3.04 -7.29 8.25
C CYS A 261 -4.18 -6.56 8.95
N VAL A 262 -5.39 -7.11 8.90
CA VAL A 262 -6.64 -6.43 9.30
C VAL A 262 -7.61 -7.30 10.12
N GLY A 263 -7.23 -8.53 10.48
CA GLY A 263 -7.98 -9.31 11.47
C GLY A 263 -8.02 -8.63 12.85
N GLU A 264 -8.65 -9.27 13.84
CA GLU A 264 -8.85 -8.68 15.18
C GLU A 264 -7.56 -8.12 15.80
N THR A 265 -6.45 -8.86 15.66
CA THR A 265 -5.13 -8.42 16.13
C THR A 265 -4.22 -7.92 15.01
N GLY A 266 -4.79 -7.58 13.84
CA GLY A 266 -4.07 -7.21 12.64
C GLY A 266 -3.27 -5.92 12.81
N ARG A 267 -2.07 -5.87 12.21
CA ARG A 267 -1.14 -4.75 12.30
C ARG A 267 -1.80 -3.43 11.89
N TRP A 268 -2.38 -3.39 10.70
CA TRP A 268 -2.92 -2.15 10.11
C TRP A 268 -4.21 -1.72 10.80
N ARG A 269 -5.11 -2.67 11.10
CA ARG A 269 -6.31 -2.39 11.91
C ARG A 269 -5.95 -1.77 13.26
N ARG A 270 -5.00 -2.35 14.00
CA ARG A 270 -4.58 -1.81 15.31
C ARG A 270 -3.88 -0.46 15.20
N ILE A 271 -3.04 -0.26 14.19
CA ILE A 271 -2.42 1.05 13.93
C ILE A 271 -3.51 2.09 13.71
N LEU A 272 -4.51 1.77 12.88
CA LEU A 272 -5.59 2.67 12.55
C LEU A 272 -6.42 3.04 13.79
N LEU A 273 -6.90 2.05 14.54
CA LEU A 273 -7.69 2.27 15.76
C LEU A 273 -6.90 3.06 16.82
N LYS A 274 -5.60 2.83 16.96
CA LYS A 274 -4.75 3.65 17.84
C LYS A 274 -4.71 5.11 17.41
N LYS A 275 -4.70 5.41 16.10
CA LYS A 275 -4.72 6.79 15.60
C LYS A 275 -6.04 7.47 15.95
N TYR A 276 -7.18 6.79 15.76
CA TYR A 276 -8.48 7.27 16.22
C TYR A 276 -8.45 7.64 17.72
N VAL A 277 -7.98 6.72 18.57
CA VAL A 277 -7.89 6.96 20.03
C VAL A 277 -6.95 8.12 20.36
N THR A 278 -5.79 8.21 19.70
CA THR A 278 -4.78 9.26 19.93
C THR A 278 -5.31 10.64 19.58
N LEU A 279 -6.13 10.72 18.53
CA LEU A 279 -6.81 11.95 18.10
C LEU A 279 -8.08 12.26 18.92
N GLY A 280 -8.42 11.41 19.91
CA GLY A 280 -9.61 11.59 20.73
C GLY A 280 -10.93 11.33 19.98
N ILE A 281 -10.86 10.67 18.82
CA ILE A 281 -12.02 10.41 17.96
C ILE A 281 -12.81 9.23 18.52
N ARG A 282 -14.10 9.45 18.78
CA ARG A 282 -15.02 8.45 19.33
C ARG A 282 -16.04 7.94 18.32
N THR A 283 -16.31 8.70 17.26
CA THR A 283 -17.22 8.31 16.19
C THR A 283 -16.45 8.12 14.90
N VAL A 284 -16.77 7.06 14.16
CA VAL A 284 -16.26 6.85 12.80
C VAL A 284 -16.98 7.75 11.80
N PHE A 285 -18.21 8.17 12.13
CA PHE A 285 -19.00 9.12 11.35
C PHE A 285 -18.67 10.56 11.77
N ALA A 286 -18.63 11.47 10.79
CA ALA A 286 -18.35 12.90 10.96
C ALA A 286 -19.46 13.69 11.70
N ASP A 287 -20.41 13.01 12.35
CA ASP A 287 -21.59 13.61 12.99
C ASP A 287 -21.33 14.03 14.46
N ASP A 288 -20.08 14.20 14.86
CA ASP A 288 -19.74 14.64 16.22
C ASP A 288 -19.59 16.17 16.36
N GLY A 289 -20.21 16.92 15.44
CA GLY A 289 -20.25 18.38 15.49
C GLY A 289 -18.90 19.05 15.24
N ARG A 290 -17.92 18.32 14.69
CA ARG A 290 -16.66 18.85 14.17
C ARG A 290 -16.85 19.36 12.76
N GLU A 291 -16.12 20.41 12.38
CA GLU A 291 -16.22 20.98 11.04
C GLU A 291 -15.87 19.93 9.98
N GLU A 292 -16.53 19.98 8.82
CA GLU A 292 -16.45 18.98 7.73
C GLU A 292 -15.02 18.80 7.17
N ASP A 293 -14.11 19.73 7.52
CA ASP A 293 -12.69 19.73 7.17
C ASP A 293 -11.77 19.03 8.20
N ASP A 294 -12.29 18.54 9.33
CA ASP A 294 -11.48 18.13 10.48
C ASP A 294 -11.14 16.62 10.53
N VAL A 295 -9.93 16.35 10.06
CA VAL A 295 -9.04 15.23 10.41
C VAL A 295 -9.40 13.87 9.81
N ASP A 296 -8.96 13.73 8.55
CA ASP A 296 -8.77 12.43 7.92
C ASP A 296 -7.78 11.58 8.74
N VAL A 297 -8.27 10.51 9.37
CA VAL A 297 -7.46 9.65 10.26
C VAL A 297 -6.51 8.79 9.45
N SER A 298 -5.41 9.36 8.98
CA SER A 298 -4.38 8.65 8.24
C SER A 298 -4.93 7.91 7.00
N PRO A 299 -5.27 8.65 5.92
CA PRO A 299 -5.80 8.11 4.67
C PRO A 299 -5.03 6.90 4.14
N VAL A 300 -3.70 6.90 4.26
CA VAL A 300 -2.84 5.80 3.77
C VAL A 300 -3.12 4.48 4.49
N VAL A 301 -3.38 4.52 5.80
CA VAL A 301 -3.67 3.31 6.59
C VAL A 301 -5.11 2.85 6.34
N HIS A 302 -6.05 3.77 6.15
CA HIS A 302 -7.40 3.47 5.68
C HIS A 302 -7.39 2.76 4.33
N GLN A 303 -6.70 3.34 3.33
CA GLN A 303 -6.56 2.75 2.01
C GLN A 303 -5.88 1.37 2.09
N THR A 304 -4.86 1.23 2.93
CA THR A 304 -4.19 -0.06 3.15
C THR A 304 -5.19 -1.07 3.70
N CYS A 305 -6.00 -0.70 4.70
CA CYS A 305 -7.03 -1.59 5.24
C CYS A 305 -8.09 -1.96 4.19
N HIS A 306 -8.48 -0.99 3.35
CA HIS A 306 -9.46 -1.15 2.28
C HIS A 306 -9.00 -2.16 1.24
N HIS A 307 -7.73 -2.14 0.83
CA HIS A 307 -7.11 -3.16 -0.04
C HIS A 307 -7.20 -4.58 0.55
N TRP A 308 -7.28 -4.71 1.87
CA TRP A 308 -7.45 -5.96 2.60
C TRP A 308 -8.91 -6.24 3.00
N ALA A 309 -9.88 -5.63 2.32
CA ALA A 309 -11.31 -5.84 2.53
C ALA A 309 -11.80 -5.49 3.95
N TYR A 310 -11.18 -4.48 4.57
CA TYR A 310 -11.55 -3.97 5.89
C TYR A 310 -11.74 -2.45 5.88
N GLU A 311 -12.84 -2.02 6.48
CA GLU A 311 -13.12 -0.63 6.83
C GLU A 311 -13.40 -0.52 8.34
N VAL A 312 -12.93 0.55 8.98
CA VAL A 312 -13.21 0.77 10.40
C VAL A 312 -14.71 1.01 10.59
N ARG A 313 -15.28 0.36 11.61
CA ARG A 313 -16.67 0.52 12.00
C ARG A 313 -16.77 0.95 13.45
N GLN A 314 -17.90 1.56 13.79
CA GLN A 314 -18.15 2.15 15.10
C GLN A 314 -17.98 1.12 16.23
N ASP A 315 -18.50 -0.08 16.05
CA ASP A 315 -18.40 -1.18 17.01
C ASP A 315 -16.94 -1.60 17.30
N ALA A 316 -16.09 -1.60 16.26
CA ALA A 316 -14.68 -1.94 16.40
C ALA A 316 -13.91 -0.83 17.13
N LEU A 317 -14.26 0.44 16.88
CA LEU A 317 -13.68 1.59 17.57
C LEU A 317 -14.08 1.62 19.05
N GLU A 318 -15.36 1.40 19.36
CA GLU A 318 -15.88 1.34 20.73
C GLU A 318 -15.24 0.23 21.55
N ARG A 319 -15.15 -0.99 20.99
CA ARG A 319 -14.44 -2.12 21.63
C ARG A 319 -12.98 -1.78 21.92
N PHE A 320 -12.31 -1.13 20.97
CA PHE A 320 -10.91 -0.73 21.15
C PHE A 320 -10.74 0.35 22.23
N TRP A 321 -11.70 1.28 22.37
CA TRP A 321 -11.73 2.26 23.46
C TRP A 321 -11.98 1.62 24.83
N ALA A 322 -12.84 0.61 24.90
CA ALA A 322 -13.17 -0.08 26.15
C ALA A 322 -12.02 -0.98 26.62
N ASP A 323 -11.47 -1.81 25.73
CA ASP A 323 -10.60 -2.91 26.10
C ASP A 323 -9.13 -2.72 25.66
N GLY A 324 -8.84 -1.71 24.83
CA GLY A 324 -7.53 -1.52 24.20
C GLY A 324 -7.12 -2.63 23.23
N LYS A 325 -8.06 -3.50 22.86
CA LYS A 325 -7.84 -4.73 22.11
C LYS A 325 -8.51 -4.68 20.76
#